data_AF-A0A380B8B0-F1
#
_entry.id   AF-A0A380B8B0-F1
#
_cell.length_a   1.000
_cell.length_b   1.000
_cell.length_c   1.000
_cell.angle_alpha   90.00
_cell.angle_beta   90.00
_cell.angle_gamma   90.00
#
_symmetry.space_group_name_H-M   'P 1'
#
loop_
_entity.id
_entity.type
_entity.pdbx_description
1 polymer ?
#
loop_
_entity_poly.entity_id
_entity_poly.type
_entity_poly.pdbx_seq_one_letter_code
_entity_poly.pdbx_strand_id
1 'polypeptide(L)'
;MLKFPHSTQIYLFFFILTFLSCKEGGRNDIDTSKIDINIKIERFDQDFSQLDSSRVLPQNVGWQKKYGQFYADYIQLMLHAGNPSDSLSVQRNLRTISRQPDFKALSASVAKVFPDLKKTGRRVDRGF
;
A
#
# COMPACT_ATOMS: atom_id res chain seq x y z
N MET A 1 -59.91 17.42 2.19
CA MET A 1 -59.04 18.35 2.95
C MET A 1 -58.53 17.63 4.20
N LEU A 2 -57.30 17.12 4.20
CA LEU A 2 -56.75 16.47 5.40
C LEU A 2 -56.30 17.55 6.39
N LYS A 3 -56.93 17.58 7.57
CA LYS A 3 -56.48 18.39 8.72
C LYS A 3 -55.39 17.62 9.44
N PHE A 4 -54.13 18.00 9.23
CA PHE A 4 -53.02 17.43 9.98
C PHE A 4 -52.98 18.04 11.39
N PRO A 5 -52.99 17.23 12.46
CA PRO A 5 -52.85 17.74 13.82
C PRO A 5 -51.49 18.41 14.02
N HIS A 6 -51.45 19.47 14.81
CA HIS A 6 -50.23 20.25 15.05
C HIS A 6 -49.08 19.39 15.60
N SER A 7 -49.41 18.35 16.37
CA SER A 7 -48.49 17.34 16.90
C SER A 7 -47.74 16.58 15.79
N THR A 8 -48.41 16.26 14.67
CA THR A 8 -47.81 15.52 13.55
C THR A 8 -46.78 16.35 12.79
N GLN A 9 -46.96 17.68 12.73
CA GLN A 9 -45.98 18.60 12.13
C GLN A 9 -44.68 18.65 12.94
N ILE A 10 -44.77 18.55 14.27
CA ILE A 10 -43.59 18.55 15.15
C ILE A 10 -42.75 17.29 14.91
N TYR A 11 -43.37 16.11 14.84
CA TYR A 11 -42.65 14.87 14.52
C TYR A 11 -42.02 14.89 13.12
N LEU A 12 -42.71 15.47 12.14
CA LEU A 12 -42.18 15.62 10.79
C LEU A 12 -40.97 16.56 10.75
N PHE A 13 -41.01 17.65 11.52
CA PHE A 13 -39.90 18.59 11.65
C PHE A 13 -38.66 17.92 12.27
N PHE A 14 -38.83 17.16 13.36
CA PHE A 14 -37.73 16.40 13.96
C PHE A 14 -37.20 15.28 13.04
N PHE A 15 -38.07 14.66 12.25
CA PHE A 15 -37.67 13.66 11.25
C PHE A 15 -36.85 14.26 10.10
N ILE A 16 -37.13 15.49 9.66
CA ILE A 16 -36.34 16.17 8.62
C ILE A 16 -34.96 16.59 9.16
N LEU A 17 -34.87 16.96 10.45
CA LEU A 17 -33.60 17.33 11.09
C LEU A 17 -32.59 16.17 11.14
N THR A 18 -33.02 14.91 11.21
CA THR A 18 -32.10 13.76 11.21
C THR A 18 -31.44 13.56 9.85
N PHE A 19 -32.12 13.87 8.74
CA PHE A 19 -31.52 13.82 7.39
C PHE A 19 -30.53 14.97 7.16
N LEU A 20 -30.74 16.13 7.78
CA LEU A 20 -29.86 17.29 7.67
C LEU A 20 -28.53 17.13 8.44
N SER A 21 -28.43 16.15 9.34
CA SER A 21 -27.20 15.89 10.12
C SER A 21 -26.17 15.04 9.37
N CYS A 22 -26.54 14.39 8.26
CA CYS A 22 -25.58 13.76 7.35
C CYS A 22 -25.03 14.82 6.39
N LYS A 23 -24.08 15.63 6.87
CA LYS A 23 -23.17 16.33 5.98
C LYS A 23 -21.95 15.44 5.74
N GLU A 24 -21.85 14.91 4.53
CA GLU A 24 -20.61 14.36 3.99
C GLU A 24 -19.60 15.50 3.92
N GLY A 25 -18.68 15.55 4.88
CA GLY A 25 -17.75 16.67 5.07
C GLY A 25 -17.37 16.79 6.54
N GLY A 26 -16.73 15.74 7.08
CA GLY A 26 -16.19 15.76 8.43
C GLY A 26 -15.05 16.77 8.54
N ARG A 27 -14.72 17.19 9.77
CA ARG A 27 -13.65 18.15 10.10
C ARG A 27 -12.25 17.84 9.52
N ASN A 28 -12.08 16.65 8.92
CA ASN A 28 -10.85 16.16 8.32
C ASN A 28 -10.88 16.14 6.78
N ASP A 29 -11.94 16.67 6.16
CA ASP A 29 -12.03 16.86 4.70
C ASP A 29 -11.25 18.13 4.32
N ILE A 30 -9.93 18.07 4.49
CA ILE A 30 -9.01 19.10 4.01
C ILE A 30 -8.80 18.78 2.53
N ASP A 31 -9.19 19.70 1.66
CA ASP A 31 -8.97 19.57 0.21
C ASP A 31 -7.47 19.61 -0.10
N THR A 32 -6.89 18.43 -0.26
CA THR A 32 -5.49 18.27 -0.65
C THR A 32 -5.32 18.07 -2.15
N SER A 33 -6.40 18.10 -2.94
CA SER A 33 -6.37 17.86 -4.40
C SER A 33 -5.48 18.81 -5.21
N LYS A 34 -5.01 19.90 -4.57
CA LYS A 34 -4.14 20.93 -5.16
C LYS A 34 -2.66 20.73 -4.85
N ILE A 35 -2.31 19.74 -4.01
CA ILE A 35 -0.92 19.42 -3.71
C ILE A 35 -0.46 18.36 -4.71
N ASP A 36 0.37 18.76 -5.67
CA ASP A 36 0.93 17.84 -6.67
C ASP A 36 2.07 17.03 -6.05
N ILE A 37 1.74 15.90 -5.43
CA ILE A 37 2.72 14.95 -4.91
C ILE A 37 2.86 13.81 -5.92
N ASN A 38 4.03 13.70 -6.53
CA ASN A 38 4.35 12.57 -7.40
C ASN A 38 4.80 11.36 -6.56
N ILE A 39 3.85 10.52 -6.15
CA ILE A 39 4.14 9.30 -5.39
C ILE A 39 4.49 8.16 -6.36
N LYS A 40 5.78 7.85 -6.45
CA LYS A 40 6.25 6.68 -7.20
C LYS A 40 6.14 5.42 -6.33
N ILE A 41 5.28 4.49 -6.73
CA ILE A 41 5.17 3.17 -6.08
C ILE A 41 6.24 2.24 -6.64
N GLU A 42 7.18 1.84 -5.81
CA GLU A 42 8.23 0.88 -6.13
C GLU A 42 7.76 -0.57 -5.82
N ARG A 43 7.84 -1.47 -6.82
CA ARG A 43 7.41 -2.88 -6.70
C ARG A 43 8.59 -3.82 -6.43
N PHE A 44 9.30 -3.60 -5.32
CA PHE A 44 10.41 -4.48 -4.96
C PHE A 44 9.98 -5.95 -4.79
N ASP A 45 8.74 -6.20 -4.37
CA ASP A 45 8.15 -7.54 -4.30
C ASP A 45 8.20 -8.28 -5.64
N GLN A 46 7.96 -7.57 -6.75
CA GLN A 46 8.03 -8.13 -8.09
C GLN A 46 9.48 -8.41 -8.50
N ASP A 47 10.38 -7.44 -8.28
CA ASP A 47 11.81 -7.62 -8.55
C ASP A 47 12.39 -8.82 -7.78
N PHE A 48 12.05 -8.94 -6.49
CA PHE A 48 12.54 -10.01 -5.63
C PHE A 48 11.96 -11.38 -6.00
N SER A 49 10.72 -11.44 -6.46
CA SER A 49 10.12 -12.69 -6.97
C SER A 49 10.82 -13.24 -8.21
N GLN A 50 11.47 -12.37 -8.98
CA GLN A 50 12.25 -12.69 -10.18
C GLN A 50 13.74 -12.89 -9.87
N LEU A 51 14.14 -12.94 -8.60
CA LEU A 51 15.52 -13.17 -8.19
C LEU A 51 16.06 -14.46 -8.81
N ASP A 52 17.06 -14.32 -9.67
CA ASP A 52 17.80 -15.47 -10.16
C ASP A 52 18.81 -15.85 -9.08
N SER A 53 18.65 -17.06 -8.55
CA SER A 53 19.58 -17.60 -7.58
C SER A 53 21.04 -17.59 -8.05
N SER A 54 21.33 -17.65 -9.35
CA SER A 54 22.71 -17.55 -9.86
C SER A 54 23.27 -16.11 -9.82
N ARG A 55 22.41 -15.09 -9.75
CA ARG A 55 22.75 -13.66 -9.87
C ARG A 55 22.45 -12.82 -8.63
N VAL A 56 22.32 -13.45 -7.46
CA VAL A 56 21.96 -12.77 -6.20
C VAL A 56 22.90 -11.62 -5.86
N LEU A 57 24.22 -11.76 -6.04
CA LEU A 57 25.17 -10.70 -5.71
C LEU A 57 25.05 -9.47 -6.62
N PRO A 58 25.08 -9.62 -7.98
CA PRO A 58 24.78 -8.51 -8.88
C PRO A 58 23.42 -7.84 -8.59
N GLN A 59 22.37 -8.62 -8.31
CA GLN A 59 21.05 -8.08 -8.00
C GLN A 59 21.03 -7.34 -6.66
N ASN A 60 21.68 -7.87 -5.62
CA ASN A 60 21.86 -7.20 -4.33
C ASN A 60 22.52 -5.82 -4.48
N VAL A 61 23.60 -5.72 -5.27
CA VAL A 61 24.27 -4.44 -5.55
C VAL A 61 23.35 -3.50 -6.34
N GLY A 62 22.63 -4.04 -7.33
CA GLY A 62 21.67 -3.27 -8.11
C GLY A 62 20.52 -2.71 -7.26
N TRP A 63 20.00 -3.51 -6.34
CA TRP A 63 18.89 -3.13 -5.47
C TRP A 63 19.29 -2.13 -4.38
N GLN A 64 20.50 -2.23 -3.84
CA GLN A 64 21.03 -1.18 -2.97
C GLN A 64 21.05 0.19 -3.67
N LYS A 65 21.41 0.23 -4.95
CA LYS A 65 21.40 1.47 -5.74
C LYS A 65 20.00 1.91 -6.13
N LYS A 66 19.12 0.98 -6.52
CA LYS A 66 17.75 1.28 -7.00
C LYS A 66 16.82 1.73 -5.87
N TYR A 67 16.93 1.10 -4.71
CA TYR A 67 15.97 1.24 -3.62
C TYR A 67 16.56 1.87 -2.35
N GLY A 68 17.88 2.02 -2.26
CA GLY A 68 18.54 2.72 -1.16
C GLY A 68 18.18 2.16 0.22
N GLN A 69 17.84 3.06 1.14
CA GLN A 69 17.53 2.72 2.53
C GLN A 69 16.37 1.73 2.66
N PHE A 70 15.35 1.84 1.81
CA PHE A 70 14.22 0.90 1.83
C PHE A 70 14.69 -0.55 1.69
N TYR A 71 15.62 -0.81 0.76
CA TYR A 71 16.16 -2.16 0.59
C TYR A 71 17.00 -2.59 1.78
N ALA A 72 17.81 -1.69 2.35
CA ALA A 72 18.59 -2.01 3.53
C ALA A 72 17.70 -2.43 4.71
N ASP A 73 16.67 -1.64 5.00
CA ASP A 73 15.71 -1.91 6.08
C ASP A 73 14.90 -3.17 5.81
N TYR A 74 14.44 -3.38 4.57
CA TYR A 74 13.66 -4.56 4.22
C TYR A 74 14.46 -5.85 4.40
N ILE A 75 15.70 -5.88 3.93
CA ILE A 75 16.57 -7.07 4.01
C ILE A 75 16.96 -7.35 5.46
N GLN A 76 17.27 -6.30 6.23
CA GLN A 76 17.76 -6.46 7.59
C GLN A 76 16.64 -6.68 8.61
N LEU A 77 15.53 -5.94 8.50
CA LEU A 77 14.47 -5.89 9.52
C LEU A 77 13.24 -6.72 9.16
N MET A 78 12.93 -6.91 7.88
CA MET A 78 11.77 -7.71 7.47
C MET A 78 12.18 -9.15 7.15
N LEU A 79 13.17 -9.33 6.28
CA LEU A 79 13.65 -10.66 5.89
C LEU A 79 14.67 -11.27 6.83
N HIS A 80 15.27 -10.47 7.72
CA HIS A 80 16.39 -10.89 8.57
C HIS A 80 17.51 -11.60 7.78
N ALA A 81 17.74 -11.16 6.54
CA ALA A 81 18.67 -11.79 5.61
C ALA A 81 20.12 -11.31 5.80
N GLY A 82 20.38 -10.43 6.77
CA GLY A 82 21.70 -9.90 7.09
C GLY A 82 21.90 -8.48 6.56
N ASN A 83 23.11 -7.94 6.73
CA ASN A 83 23.46 -6.63 6.19
C ASN A 83 23.66 -6.76 4.66
N PRO A 84 22.98 -5.95 3.82
CA PRO A 84 23.20 -5.95 2.37
C PRO A 84 24.65 -5.77 1.91
N SER A 85 25.47 -5.10 2.73
CA SER A 85 26.89 -4.87 2.49
C SER A 85 27.75 -6.11 2.79
N ASP A 86 27.27 -7.03 3.63
CA ASP A 86 27.90 -8.34 3.84
C ASP A 86 27.45 -9.31 2.76
N SER A 87 28.25 -9.35 1.69
CA SER A 87 27.95 -10.11 0.48
C SER A 87 27.73 -11.61 0.72
N LEU A 88 28.38 -12.25 1.70
CA LEU A 88 28.30 -13.70 1.87
C LEU A 88 27.02 -14.13 2.59
N SER A 89 26.68 -13.46 3.70
CA SER A 89 25.48 -13.79 4.48
C SER A 89 24.22 -13.47 3.68
N VAL A 90 24.16 -12.29 3.06
CA VAL A 90 23.00 -11.86 2.28
C VAL A 90 22.80 -12.75 1.04
N GLN A 91 23.88 -13.16 0.36
CA GLN A 91 23.77 -14.05 -0.80
C GLN A 91 23.14 -15.39 -0.41
N ARG A 92 23.61 -15.99 0.68
CA ARG A 92 23.09 -17.26 1.17
C ARG A 92 21.61 -17.15 1.54
N ASN A 93 21.26 -16.12 2.33
CA ASN A 93 19.92 -15.98 2.87
C ASN A 93 18.90 -15.64 1.78
N LEU A 94 19.21 -14.72 0.88
CA LEU A 94 18.32 -14.39 -0.25
C LEU A 94 18.14 -15.56 -1.22
N ARG A 95 19.20 -16.35 -1.45
CA ARG A 95 19.10 -17.59 -2.22
C ARG A 95 18.16 -18.60 -1.55
N THR A 96 18.23 -18.74 -0.23
CA THR A 96 17.36 -19.65 0.52
C THR A 96 15.91 -19.19 0.46
N ILE A 97 15.64 -17.93 0.82
CA ILE A 97 14.29 -17.34 0.87
C ILE A 97 13.60 -17.43 -0.50
N SER A 98 14.28 -17.01 -1.58
CA SER A 98 13.71 -17.05 -2.94
C SER A 98 13.35 -18.45 -3.44
N ARG A 99 13.93 -19.49 -2.84
CA ARG A 99 13.66 -20.89 -3.18
C ARG A 99 12.55 -21.51 -2.31
N GLN A 100 12.16 -20.88 -1.21
CA GLN A 100 11.13 -21.43 -0.33
C GLN A 100 9.76 -21.51 -1.04
N PRO A 101 9.07 -22.66 -0.98
CA PRO A 101 7.76 -22.83 -1.61
C PRO A 101 6.73 -21.79 -1.15
N ASP A 102 6.69 -21.49 0.15
CA ASP A 102 5.75 -20.53 0.73
C ASP A 102 5.96 -19.12 0.20
N PHE A 103 7.22 -18.70 0.05
CA PHE A 103 7.56 -17.42 -0.54
C PHE A 103 7.05 -17.33 -1.99
N LYS A 104 7.29 -18.37 -2.79
CA LYS A 104 6.81 -18.42 -4.19
C LYS A 104 5.29 -18.41 -4.28
N ALA A 105 4.61 -19.18 -3.43
CA ALA A 105 3.15 -19.25 -3.38
C ALA A 105 2.54 -17.89 -3.00
N LEU A 106 3.10 -17.24 -1.96
CA LEU A 106 2.66 -15.92 -1.52
C LEU A 106 2.90 -14.87 -2.62
N SER A 107 4.09 -14.87 -3.21
CA SER A 107 4.44 -13.94 -4.29
C SER A 107 3.51 -14.09 -5.50
N ALA A 108 3.20 -15.32 -5.92
CA ALA A 108 2.26 -15.58 -7.00
C ALA A 108 0.84 -15.08 -6.67
N SER A 109 0.38 -15.27 -5.43
CA SER A 109 -0.91 -14.77 -4.96
C SER A 109 -0.96 -13.24 -5.00
N VAL A 110 0.08 -12.57 -4.50
CA VAL A 110 0.20 -11.10 -4.52
C VAL A 110 0.22 -10.58 -5.96
N ALA A 111 0.98 -11.22 -6.86
CA ALA A 111 1.03 -10.83 -8.27
C ALA A 111 -0.35 -10.98 -8.97
N LYS A 112 -1.13 -11.99 -8.58
CA LYS A 112 -2.48 -12.22 -9.10
C LYS A 112 -3.49 -11.17 -8.60
N VAL A 113 -3.44 -10.82 -7.31
CA VAL A 113 -4.39 -9.87 -6.71
C VAL A 113 -4.00 -8.42 -7.03
N PHE A 114 -2.70 -8.13 -7.10
CA PHE A 114 -2.14 -6.79 -7.31
C PHE A 114 -1.18 -6.74 -8.51
N PRO A 115 -1.66 -7.02 -9.73
CA PRO A 115 -0.80 -7.02 -10.92
C PRO A 115 -0.29 -5.62 -11.25
N ASP A 116 -1.14 -4.59 -11.10
CA ASP A 116 -0.81 -3.19 -11.35
C ASP A 116 -1.37 -2.30 -10.24
N LEU A 117 -0.52 -1.44 -9.67
CA LEU A 117 -0.87 -0.49 -8.62
C LEU A 117 -1.17 0.92 -9.16
N LYS A 118 -1.18 1.17 -10.48
CA LYS A 118 -1.54 2.48 -11.06
C LYS A 118 -2.89 3.02 -10.59
N LYS A 119 -3.89 2.15 -10.42
CA LYS A 119 -5.20 2.55 -9.87
C LYS A 119 -5.10 2.99 -8.40
N THR A 120 -4.28 2.29 -7.62
CA THR A 120 -4.04 2.60 -6.21
C THR A 120 -3.22 3.88 -6.06
N GLY A 121 -2.17 4.09 -6.87
CA GLY A 121 -1.37 5.31 -6.90
C GLY A 121 -2.23 6.56 -7.06
N ARG A 122 -3.10 6.58 -8.07
CA ARG A 122 -4.05 7.69 -8.29
C ARG A 122 -5.03 7.94 -7.14
N ARG A 123 -5.26 6.97 -6.24
CA ARG A 123 -6.08 7.18 -5.04
C ARG A 123 -5.24 7.77 -3.91
N VAL A 124 -4.00 7.32 -3.76
CA VAL A 124 -3.06 7.84 -2.77
C VAL A 124 -2.74 9.30 -3.10
N ASP A 125 -2.46 9.62 -4.36
CA ASP A 125 -2.18 11.01 -4.81
C ASP A 125 -3.34 11.98 -4.57
N ARG A 126 -4.58 11.46 -4.47
CA ARG A 126 -5.79 12.28 -4.24
C ARG A 126 -6.21 12.35 -2.76
N GLY A 127 -5.62 11.51 -1.90
CA GLY A 127 -5.93 11.46 -0.47
C GLY A 127 -4.88 12.14 0.42
N PHE A 128 -3.78 12.59 -0.18
CA PHE A 128 -2.77 13.48 0.38
C PHE A 128 -2.76 14.80 -0.38
#